data_AF-S0ANU2-F1
#
_entry.id   AF-S0ANU2-F1
#
_cell.length_a   1.000
_cell.length_b   1.000
_cell.length_c   1.000
_cell.angle_alpha   90.00
_cell.angle_beta   90.00
_cell.angle_gamma   90.00
#
_symmetry.space_group_name_H-M   'P 1'
#
loop_
_entity.id
_entity.type
_entity.pdbx_description
1 polymer ?
#
loop_
_entity_poly.entity_id
_entity_poly.type
_entity_poly.pdbx_seq_one_letter_code
_entity_poly.pdbx_strand_id
1 'polypeptide(L)'
;MDALITAAGLGTRANLPEGMRKEMLPVYAVRNGKIVLRPILECIIHNLSLSGADKFFIVLDAKDRHTADYLSTLNVKSEYIYQKRAEGYGKAVALAKEYIPGDFILNAGDGLILDRNKTKNMVDLYRSTGKTILSVMAVPNPQRYGVANIKNGIVESVVEKPEHPASKYALAAFYVIKKNVMDLLDGTELTPAINRHIINGNTVIPFKIRRSDWLSIGNSNDYYKILRRAYNFSRKLISS
;
A
#
# COMPACT_ATOMS: atom_id res chain seq x y z
N MET A 1 -1.70 -5.07 15.41
CA MET A 1 -2.73 -4.90 14.34
C MET A 1 -2.33 -5.81 13.21
N ASP A 2 -3.28 -6.31 12.43
CA ASP A 2 -2.97 -7.11 11.25
C ASP A 2 -2.71 -6.23 10.02
N ALA A 3 -2.05 -6.80 9.01
CA ALA A 3 -1.78 -6.13 7.74
C ALA A 3 -2.32 -6.92 6.55
N LEU A 4 -2.98 -6.23 5.63
CA LEU A 4 -3.36 -6.70 4.31
C LEU A 4 -2.41 -6.14 3.25
N ILE A 5 -1.80 -7.02 2.46
CA ILE A 5 -1.00 -6.63 1.30
C ILE A 5 -1.63 -7.18 0.03
N THR A 6 -1.93 -6.31 -0.94
CA THR A 6 -2.47 -6.73 -2.24
C THR A 6 -1.36 -6.88 -3.26
N ALA A 7 -1.04 -8.11 -3.66
CA ALA A 7 0.06 -8.47 -4.56
C ALA A 7 -0.39 -9.39 -5.72
N ALA A 8 -1.69 -9.42 -6.04
CA ALA A 8 -2.26 -10.25 -7.10
C ALA A 8 -2.23 -9.60 -8.50
N GLY A 9 -1.61 -8.42 -8.63
CA GLY A 9 -1.57 -7.71 -9.90
C GLY A 9 -0.62 -8.39 -10.89
N LEU A 10 -1.12 -8.74 -12.09
CA LEU A 10 -0.29 -9.37 -13.14
C LEU A 10 0.80 -8.47 -13.73
N GLY A 11 0.88 -7.20 -13.34
CA GLY A 11 1.90 -6.28 -13.86
C GLY A 11 1.81 -6.05 -15.37
N THR A 12 0.66 -6.25 -16.00
CA THR A 12 0.49 -6.16 -17.48
C THR A 12 0.88 -4.81 -18.07
N ARG A 13 0.77 -3.73 -17.28
CA ARG A 13 1.20 -2.37 -17.66
C ARG A 13 2.68 -2.08 -17.35
N ALA A 14 3.36 -3.01 -16.70
CA ALA A 14 4.72 -2.84 -16.20
C ALA A 14 5.80 -3.22 -17.22
N ASN A 15 5.43 -3.72 -18.41
CA ASN A 15 6.36 -4.22 -19.43
C ASN A 15 7.38 -5.21 -18.83
N LEU A 16 6.86 -6.22 -18.14
CA LEU A 16 7.65 -7.31 -17.55
C LEU A 16 7.36 -8.61 -18.31
N PRO A 17 8.32 -9.56 -18.36
CA PRO A 17 8.08 -10.88 -18.91
C PRO A 17 6.91 -11.59 -18.20
N GLU A 18 6.23 -12.49 -18.92
CA GLU A 18 5.24 -13.36 -18.32
C GLU A 18 5.85 -14.16 -17.15
N GLY A 19 5.09 -14.32 -16.08
CA GLY A 19 5.57 -14.97 -14.85
C GLY A 19 6.33 -14.05 -13.90
N MET A 20 6.90 -12.93 -14.35
CA MET A 20 7.53 -11.96 -13.47
C MET A 20 6.47 -11.09 -12.77
N ARG A 21 6.69 -10.80 -11.48
CA ARG A 21 5.77 -10.02 -10.65
C ARG A 21 6.46 -8.75 -10.19
N LYS A 22 5.77 -7.62 -10.27
CA LYS A 22 6.34 -6.31 -9.89
C LYS A 22 6.63 -6.24 -8.39
N GLU A 23 5.87 -6.97 -7.59
CA GLU A 23 6.02 -7.10 -6.14
C GLU A 23 7.32 -7.83 -5.77
N MET A 24 7.84 -8.64 -6.69
CA MET A 24 9.12 -9.35 -6.57
C MET A 24 10.31 -8.57 -7.15
N LEU A 25 10.08 -7.41 -7.76
CA LEU A 25 11.18 -6.56 -8.25
C LEU A 25 11.97 -6.00 -7.06
N PRO A 26 13.31 -6.14 -7.07
CA PRO A 26 14.11 -5.85 -5.90
C PRO A 26 14.52 -4.37 -5.76
N VAL A 27 14.26 -3.76 -4.61
CA VAL A 27 14.69 -2.39 -4.27
C VAL A 27 15.82 -2.39 -3.24
N TYR A 28 16.58 -1.30 -3.21
CA TYR A 28 17.59 -1.11 -2.15
C TYR A 28 16.91 -0.83 -0.81
N ALA A 29 17.41 -1.49 0.22
CA ALA A 29 17.00 -1.28 1.61
C ALA A 29 18.22 -1.36 2.54
N VAL A 30 18.04 -0.96 3.79
CA VAL A 30 19.04 -1.13 4.84
C VAL A 30 18.66 -2.31 5.73
N ARG A 31 19.60 -3.23 5.94
CA ARG A 31 19.50 -4.35 6.90
C ARG A 31 20.81 -4.46 7.66
N ASN A 32 20.75 -4.47 9.00
CA ASN A 32 21.92 -4.61 9.87
C ASN A 32 23.09 -3.68 9.47
N GLY A 33 22.78 -2.41 9.20
CA GLY A 33 23.76 -1.39 8.80
C GLY A 33 24.30 -1.51 7.37
N LYS A 34 23.81 -2.45 6.55
CA LYS A 34 24.27 -2.67 5.18
C LYS A 34 23.17 -2.34 4.17
N ILE A 35 23.57 -1.77 3.04
CA ILE A 35 22.68 -1.65 1.87
C ILE A 35 22.56 -3.04 1.24
N VAL A 36 21.32 -3.50 1.13
CA VAL A 36 20.98 -4.79 0.51
C VAL A 36 19.93 -4.58 -0.57
N LEU A 37 19.85 -5.55 -1.47
CA LEU A 37 18.85 -5.63 -2.50
C LEU A 37 17.82 -6.70 -2.11
N ARG A 38 16.54 -6.34 -2.04
CA ARG A 38 15.44 -7.24 -1.61
C ARG A 38 14.16 -6.95 -2.39
N PRO A 39 13.30 -7.96 -2.66
CA PRO A 39 11.98 -7.73 -3.23
C PRO A 39 11.23 -6.59 -2.51
N ILE A 40 10.52 -5.75 -3.26
CA ILE A 40 9.74 -4.66 -2.64
C ILE A 40 8.71 -5.20 -1.66
N LEU A 41 8.11 -6.37 -1.94
CA LEU A 41 7.16 -7.03 -1.06
C LEU A 41 7.78 -7.43 0.29
N GLU A 42 9.01 -7.96 0.29
CA GLU A 42 9.75 -8.22 1.53
C GLU A 42 10.04 -6.92 2.29
N CYS A 43 10.42 -5.85 1.57
CA CYS A 43 10.66 -4.56 2.19
C CYS A 43 9.40 -4.00 2.87
N ILE A 44 8.23 -4.19 2.25
CA ILE A 44 6.93 -3.84 2.82
C ILE A 44 6.67 -4.63 4.10
N ILE A 45 6.79 -5.96 4.05
CA ILE A 45 6.57 -6.85 5.21
C ILE A 45 7.50 -6.49 6.37
N HIS A 46 8.77 -6.24 6.07
CA HIS A 46 9.75 -5.84 7.08
C HIS A 46 9.37 -4.50 7.74
N ASN A 47 9.04 -3.47 6.95
CA ASN A 47 8.65 -2.16 7.47
C ASN A 47 7.37 -2.23 8.32
N LEU A 48 6.40 -3.04 7.90
CA LEU A 48 5.15 -3.27 8.62
C LEU A 48 5.39 -4.03 9.93
N SER A 49 6.24 -5.06 9.92
CA SER A 49 6.62 -5.81 11.12
C SER A 49 7.21 -4.87 12.18
N LEU A 50 8.14 -4.00 11.76
CA LEU A 50 8.74 -2.98 12.64
C LEU A 50 7.74 -1.91 13.10
N SER A 51 6.62 -1.76 12.41
CA SER A 51 5.55 -0.82 12.77
C SER A 51 4.49 -1.46 13.69
N GLY A 52 4.65 -2.74 14.04
CA GLY A 52 3.75 -3.48 14.94
C GLY A 52 2.62 -4.22 14.23
N ALA A 53 2.87 -4.68 13.00
CA ALA A 53 1.99 -5.65 12.33
C ALA A 53 2.25 -7.06 12.87
N ASP A 54 1.19 -7.77 13.29
CA ASP A 54 1.28 -9.06 13.98
C ASP A 54 1.11 -10.26 13.04
N LYS A 55 0.11 -10.19 12.15
CA LYS A 55 -0.17 -11.17 11.10
C LYS A 55 -0.35 -10.48 9.74
N PHE A 56 0.11 -11.15 8.69
CA PHE A 56 0.04 -10.68 7.31
C PHE A 56 -0.97 -11.49 6.50
N PHE A 57 -1.96 -10.83 5.93
CA PHE A 57 -2.84 -11.39 4.92
C PHE A 57 -2.35 -10.90 3.56
N ILE A 58 -1.91 -11.81 2.69
CA ILE A 58 -1.27 -11.44 1.43
C ILE A 58 -2.10 -12.02 0.28
N VAL A 59 -2.68 -11.12 -0.51
CA VAL A 59 -3.49 -11.51 -1.67
C VAL A 59 -2.56 -11.70 -2.85
N LEU A 60 -2.47 -12.92 -3.36
CA LEU A 60 -1.60 -13.32 -4.47
C LEU A 60 -2.44 -13.77 -5.67
N ASP A 61 -1.86 -13.72 -6.86
CA ASP A 61 -2.45 -14.37 -8.03
C ASP A 61 -2.37 -15.89 -7.82
N ALA A 62 -3.43 -16.62 -8.17
CA ALA A 62 -3.50 -18.07 -7.95
C ALA A 62 -2.41 -18.87 -8.68
N LYS A 63 -1.79 -18.30 -9.72
CA LYS A 63 -0.68 -18.93 -10.47
C LYS A 63 0.69 -18.52 -9.94
N ASP A 64 0.77 -17.58 -9.01
CA ASP A 64 2.01 -17.04 -8.47
C ASP A 64 2.55 -17.84 -7.28
N ARG A 65 2.97 -19.08 -7.57
CA ARG A 65 3.59 -19.95 -6.56
C ARG A 65 4.95 -19.45 -6.11
N HIS A 66 5.73 -18.87 -7.02
CA HIS A 66 7.08 -18.37 -6.74
C HIS A 66 7.07 -17.31 -5.62
N THR A 67 6.14 -16.35 -5.67
CA THR A 67 6.02 -15.35 -4.59
C THR A 67 5.66 -16.02 -3.27
N ALA A 68 4.70 -16.95 -3.25
CA ALA A 68 4.31 -17.66 -2.02
C ALA A 68 5.48 -18.46 -1.41
N ASP A 69 6.24 -19.17 -2.25
CA ASP A 69 7.42 -19.95 -1.85
C ASP A 69 8.49 -19.03 -1.26
N TYR A 70 8.80 -17.91 -1.92
CA TYR A 70 9.75 -16.92 -1.40
C TYR A 70 9.30 -16.38 -0.04
N LEU A 71 8.04 -15.96 0.08
CA LEU A 71 7.50 -15.37 1.31
C LEU A 71 7.50 -16.36 2.48
N SER A 72 7.34 -17.67 2.20
CA SER A 72 7.41 -18.72 3.24
C SER A 72 8.76 -18.77 3.95
N THR A 73 9.82 -18.26 3.32
CA THR A 73 11.17 -18.18 3.91
C THR A 73 11.35 -17.03 4.89
N LEU A 74 10.45 -16.04 4.92
CA LEU A 74 10.62 -14.80 5.69
C LEU A 74 10.35 -14.94 7.20
N ASN A 75 9.96 -16.13 7.67
CA ASN A 75 9.64 -16.42 9.08
C ASN A 75 8.68 -15.39 9.73
N VAL A 76 7.64 -15.00 9.01
CA VAL A 76 6.56 -14.13 9.49
C VAL A 76 5.24 -14.89 9.56
N LYS A 77 4.34 -14.48 10.45
CA LYS A 77 2.98 -15.04 10.51
C LYS A 77 2.18 -14.53 9.31
N SER A 78 2.03 -15.35 8.29
CA SER A 78 1.31 -14.97 7.07
C SER A 78 0.24 -15.97 6.66
N GLU A 79 -0.80 -15.46 6.02
CA GLU A 79 -1.86 -16.21 5.36
C GLU A 79 -2.01 -15.72 3.92
N TYR A 80 -2.03 -16.66 2.97
CA TYR A 80 -2.07 -16.36 1.54
C TYR A 80 -3.48 -16.55 0.99
N ILE A 81 -4.00 -15.51 0.36
CA ILE A 81 -5.34 -15.49 -0.23
C ILE A 81 -5.17 -15.46 -1.75
N TYR A 82 -5.66 -16.48 -2.45
CA TYR A 82 -5.44 -16.60 -3.88
C TYR A 82 -6.59 -16.00 -4.70
N GLN A 83 -6.28 -14.95 -5.45
CA GLN A 83 -7.18 -14.35 -6.43
C GLN A 83 -7.08 -15.10 -7.76
N LYS A 84 -8.21 -15.65 -8.23
CA LYS A 84 -8.27 -16.44 -9.49
C LYS A 84 -8.10 -15.59 -10.75
N ARG A 85 -8.50 -14.31 -10.69
CA ARG A 85 -8.45 -13.36 -11.80
C ARG A 85 -8.07 -11.98 -11.29
N ALA A 86 -7.11 -11.32 -11.94
CA ALA A 86 -6.67 -9.98 -11.58
C ALA A 86 -7.73 -8.92 -11.96
N GLU A 87 -8.73 -8.75 -11.10
CA GLU A 87 -9.88 -7.87 -11.31
C GLU A 87 -9.76 -6.51 -10.60
N GLY A 88 -8.55 -6.14 -10.18
CA GLY A 88 -8.25 -4.83 -9.60
C GLY A 88 -8.08 -4.83 -8.08
N TYR A 89 -7.74 -3.64 -7.57
CA TYR A 89 -7.34 -3.44 -6.17
C TYR A 89 -8.50 -3.66 -5.19
N GLY A 90 -9.70 -3.12 -5.49
CA GLY A 90 -10.87 -3.30 -4.63
C GLY A 90 -11.33 -4.76 -4.53
N LYS A 91 -11.23 -5.54 -5.62
CA LYS A 91 -11.47 -6.99 -5.62
C LYS A 91 -10.51 -7.75 -4.71
N ALA A 92 -9.22 -7.41 -4.77
CA ALA A 92 -8.22 -8.02 -3.89
C ALA A 92 -8.53 -7.73 -2.41
N VAL A 93 -8.93 -6.50 -2.09
CA VAL A 93 -9.37 -6.14 -0.74
C VAL A 93 -10.63 -6.91 -0.35
N ALA A 94 -11.65 -6.97 -1.22
CA ALA A 94 -12.90 -7.67 -0.95
C ALA A 94 -12.69 -9.16 -0.61
N LEU A 95 -11.77 -9.84 -1.31
CA LEU A 95 -11.44 -11.25 -1.05
C LEU A 95 -10.89 -11.47 0.37
N ALA A 96 -10.22 -10.49 0.95
CA ALA A 96 -9.64 -10.61 2.30
C ALA A 96 -10.66 -10.41 3.43
N LYS A 97 -11.91 -10.03 3.11
CA LYS A 97 -12.94 -9.68 4.09
C LYS A 97 -13.23 -10.81 5.08
N GLU A 98 -13.25 -12.05 4.59
CA GLU A 98 -13.55 -13.24 5.40
C GLU A 98 -12.38 -13.66 6.29
N TYR A 99 -11.17 -13.20 5.98
CA TYR A 99 -9.93 -13.64 6.62
C TYR A 99 -9.48 -12.68 7.73
N ILE A 100 -9.66 -11.38 7.52
CA ILE A 100 -9.17 -10.35 8.44
C ILE A 100 -10.18 -10.15 9.58
N PRO A 101 -9.79 -10.35 10.84
CA PRO A 101 -10.73 -10.33 11.96
C PRO A 101 -11.18 -8.92 12.36
N GLY A 102 -10.32 -7.90 12.24
CA GLY A 102 -10.57 -6.54 12.71
C GLY A 102 -9.93 -5.46 11.84
N ASP A 103 -9.75 -4.27 12.41
CA ASP A 103 -9.15 -3.13 11.72
C ASP A 103 -7.68 -3.43 11.36
N PHE A 104 -7.22 -2.92 10.22
CA PHE A 104 -5.99 -3.39 9.62
C PHE A 104 -5.22 -2.30 8.87
N ILE A 105 -3.92 -2.56 8.70
CA ILE A 105 -3.05 -1.79 7.82
C ILE A 105 -3.23 -2.34 6.41
N LEU A 106 -3.49 -1.50 5.42
CA LEU A 106 -3.61 -1.89 4.03
C LEU A 106 -2.45 -1.31 3.23
N ASN A 107 -1.71 -2.15 2.49
CA ASN A 107 -0.62 -1.71 1.62
C ASN A 107 -0.71 -2.36 0.23
N ALA A 108 -0.47 -1.60 -0.83
CA ALA A 108 -0.26 -2.16 -2.16
C ALA A 108 1.11 -2.85 -2.24
N GLY A 109 1.18 -4.05 -2.82
CA GLY A 109 2.40 -4.85 -2.90
C GLY A 109 3.51 -4.25 -3.77
N ASP A 110 3.20 -3.24 -4.57
CA ASP A 110 4.14 -2.51 -5.42
C ASP A 110 4.52 -1.14 -4.86
N GLY A 111 4.04 -0.79 -3.66
CA GLY A 111 4.14 0.52 -3.05
C GLY A 111 4.85 0.49 -1.70
N LEU A 112 5.84 1.35 -1.50
CA LEU A 112 6.62 1.40 -0.26
C LEU A 112 6.82 2.84 0.22
N ILE A 113 6.44 3.11 1.47
CA ILE A 113 6.95 4.26 2.20
C ILE A 113 8.37 3.94 2.66
N LEU A 114 9.34 4.68 2.12
CA LEU A 114 10.77 4.51 2.39
C LEU A 114 11.13 4.69 3.85
N ASP A 115 10.60 5.75 4.45
CA ASP A 115 10.83 6.08 5.85
C ASP A 115 9.89 5.28 6.74
N ARG A 116 10.43 4.23 7.37
CA ARG A 116 9.67 3.38 8.30
C ARG A 116 9.03 4.17 9.45
N ASN A 117 9.62 5.29 9.88
CA ASN A 117 9.05 6.08 10.97
C ASN A 117 7.71 6.68 10.56
N LYS A 118 7.50 6.98 9.27
CA LYS A 118 6.19 7.44 8.76
C LYS A 118 5.15 6.33 8.79
N THR A 119 5.56 5.10 8.48
CA THR A 119 4.70 3.90 8.59
C THR A 119 4.25 3.73 10.05
N LYS A 120 5.19 3.76 10.99
CA LYS A 120 4.91 3.69 12.44
C LYS A 120 4.01 4.83 12.91
N ASN A 121 4.33 6.08 12.56
CA ASN A 121 3.55 7.26 12.96
C ASN A 121 2.09 7.19 12.49
N MET A 122 1.85 6.63 11.29
CA MET A 122 0.50 6.46 10.78
C MET A 122 -0.30 5.41 11.57
N VAL A 123 0.35 4.31 11.97
CA VAL A 123 -0.24 3.29 12.85
C VAL A 123 -0.52 3.87 14.24
N ASP A 124 0.41 4.64 14.80
CA ASP A 124 0.23 5.26 16.11
C ASP A 124 -0.88 6.33 16.09
N LEU A 125 -1.03 7.07 14.99
CA LEU A 125 -2.13 8.00 14.79
C LEU A 125 -3.48 7.29 14.76
N TYR A 126 -3.56 6.13 14.11
CA TYR A 126 -4.77 5.30 14.18
C TYR A 126 -5.03 4.83 15.62
N ARG A 127 -4.01 4.33 16.33
CA ARG A 127 -4.15 3.87 17.72
C ARG A 127 -4.66 4.97 18.67
N SER A 128 -4.22 6.21 18.48
CA SER A 128 -4.64 7.33 19.33
C SER A 128 -6.01 7.91 18.98
N THR A 129 -6.47 7.76 17.74
CA THR A 129 -7.70 8.41 17.27
C THR A 129 -8.85 7.43 17.02
N GLY A 130 -8.56 6.14 16.80
CA GLY A 130 -9.52 5.13 16.38
C GLY A 130 -10.22 5.44 15.04
N LYS A 131 -9.63 6.31 14.21
CA LYS A 131 -10.20 6.79 12.93
C LYS A 131 -9.42 6.25 11.76
N THR A 132 -10.09 6.01 10.64
CA THR A 132 -9.44 5.62 9.37
C THR A 132 -8.41 6.67 8.96
N ILE A 133 -7.20 6.24 8.62
CA ILE A 133 -6.08 7.07 8.22
C ILE A 133 -5.70 6.78 6.77
N LEU A 134 -5.71 7.81 5.92
CA LEU A 134 -5.34 7.68 4.50
C LEU A 134 -4.03 8.40 4.22
N SER A 135 -3.01 7.70 3.70
CA SER A 135 -1.84 8.42 3.20
C SER A 135 -2.15 9.16 1.91
N VAL A 136 -1.74 10.42 1.86
CA VAL A 136 -1.98 11.33 0.73
C VAL A 136 -0.70 12.05 0.33
N MET A 137 -0.52 12.30 -0.95
CA MET A 137 0.60 13.08 -1.47
C MET A 137 0.15 14.04 -2.55
N ALA A 138 0.79 15.23 -2.59
CA ALA A 138 0.57 16.16 -3.69
C ALA A 138 1.18 15.62 -4.99
N VAL A 139 0.41 15.61 -6.07
CA VAL A 139 0.84 15.18 -7.40
C VAL A 139 0.48 16.21 -8.48
N PRO A 140 1.25 16.29 -9.58
CA PRO A 140 0.97 17.23 -10.67
C PRO A 140 -0.25 16.82 -11.52
N ASN A 141 -0.55 15.52 -11.64
CA ASN A 141 -1.64 14.98 -12.47
C ASN A 141 -2.58 14.13 -11.61
N PRO A 142 -3.50 14.74 -10.83
CA PRO A 142 -4.33 14.02 -9.86
C PRO A 142 -5.37 13.10 -10.50
N GLN A 143 -5.82 13.39 -11.73
CA GLN A 143 -6.84 12.63 -12.48
C GLN A 143 -6.48 11.14 -12.66
N ARG A 144 -5.21 10.76 -12.45
CA ARG A 144 -4.73 9.39 -12.60
C ARG A 144 -4.93 8.52 -11.36
N TYR A 145 -5.40 9.08 -10.25
CA TYR A 145 -5.44 8.44 -8.94
C TYR A 145 -6.78 8.67 -8.26
N GLY A 146 -7.03 7.97 -7.16
CA GLY A 146 -7.99 8.43 -6.16
C GLY A 146 -7.53 9.77 -5.58
N VAL A 147 -8.41 10.77 -5.54
CA VAL A 147 -8.12 12.13 -5.07
C VAL A 147 -8.93 12.42 -3.81
N ALA A 148 -8.25 12.89 -2.77
CA ALA A 148 -8.87 13.30 -1.52
C ALA A 148 -9.14 14.81 -1.51
N ASN A 149 -10.38 15.22 -1.24
CA ASN A 149 -10.69 16.59 -0.84
C ASN A 149 -10.46 16.73 0.67
N ILE A 150 -9.57 17.65 1.05
CA ILE A 150 -9.15 17.83 2.45
C ILE A 150 -9.54 19.24 2.89
N LYS A 151 -10.36 19.34 3.94
CA LYS A 151 -10.68 20.61 4.62
C LYS A 151 -10.62 20.42 6.12
N ASN A 152 -10.22 21.48 6.83
CA ASN A 152 -10.17 21.52 8.30
C ASN A 152 -9.44 20.31 8.95
N GLY A 153 -8.40 19.81 8.28
CA GLY A 153 -7.60 18.68 8.78
C GLY A 153 -8.23 17.30 8.62
N ILE A 154 -9.38 17.17 7.96
CA ILE A 154 -10.06 15.89 7.68
C ILE A 154 -10.26 15.67 6.18
N VAL A 155 -10.55 14.43 5.77
CA VAL A 155 -10.95 14.10 4.40
C VAL A 155 -12.47 14.23 4.28
N GLU A 156 -12.94 15.19 3.50
CA GLU A 156 -14.38 15.42 3.27
C GLU A 156 -14.97 14.48 2.21
N SER A 157 -14.17 14.12 1.21
CA SER A 157 -14.57 13.18 0.15
C SER A 157 -13.36 12.60 -0.56
N VAL A 158 -13.56 11.46 -1.21
CA VAL A 158 -12.57 10.88 -2.12
C VAL A 158 -13.24 10.46 -3.43
N VAL A 159 -12.56 10.66 -4.55
CA VAL A 159 -13.08 10.30 -5.89
C VAL A 159 -12.01 9.56 -6.66
N GLU A 160 -12.37 8.41 -7.27
CA GLU A 160 -11.45 7.64 -8.11
C GLU A 160 -11.32 8.31 -9.48
N LYS A 161 -10.08 8.67 -9.86
CA LYS A 161 -9.73 9.21 -11.18
C LYS A 161 -10.69 10.30 -11.67
N PRO A 162 -10.90 11.38 -10.89
CA PRO A 162 -11.86 12.42 -11.27
C PRO A 162 -11.40 13.15 -12.53
N GLU A 163 -12.33 13.46 -13.43
CA GLU A 163 -12.07 14.33 -14.57
C GLU A 163 -11.68 15.75 -14.11
N HIS A 164 -12.36 16.25 -13.07
CA HIS A 164 -12.08 17.53 -12.40
C HIS A 164 -11.69 17.30 -10.93
N PRO A 165 -10.39 17.18 -10.62
CA PRO A 165 -9.92 16.92 -9.25
C PRO A 165 -10.25 18.05 -8.30
N ALA A 166 -10.90 17.73 -7.17
CA ALA A 166 -11.18 18.69 -6.10
C ALA A 166 -9.91 19.17 -5.36
N SER A 167 -8.79 18.44 -5.50
CA SER A 167 -7.51 18.83 -4.93
C SER A 167 -6.33 18.17 -5.67
N LYS A 168 -5.11 18.55 -5.30
CA LYS A 168 -3.86 17.92 -5.78
C LYS A 168 -3.45 16.67 -4.99
N TYR A 169 -4.19 16.30 -3.95
CA TYR A 169 -3.82 15.23 -3.02
C TYR A 169 -4.32 13.87 -3.53
N ALA A 170 -3.41 13.13 -4.16
CA ALA A 170 -3.66 11.74 -4.53
C ALA A 170 -3.52 10.82 -3.33
N LEU A 171 -4.37 9.81 -3.26
CA LEU A 171 -4.23 8.69 -2.35
C LEU A 171 -2.97 7.90 -2.73
N ALA A 172 -2.13 7.62 -1.74
CA ALA A 172 -1.05 6.64 -1.86
C ALA A 172 -1.54 5.38 -1.15
N ALA A 173 -1.46 4.21 -1.80
CA ALA A 173 -2.11 2.97 -1.37
C ALA A 173 -1.46 2.30 -0.13
N PHE A 174 -1.23 3.10 0.92
CA PHE A 174 -0.88 2.73 2.27
C PHE A 174 -1.87 3.41 3.22
N TYR A 175 -2.69 2.62 3.92
CA TYR A 175 -3.78 3.11 4.76
C TYR A 175 -3.83 2.33 6.08
N VAL A 176 -4.45 2.91 7.11
CA VAL A 176 -4.94 2.15 8.28
C VAL A 176 -6.44 2.33 8.31
N ILE A 177 -7.19 1.25 8.06
CA ILE A 177 -8.62 1.33 7.78
C ILE A 177 -9.43 0.48 8.74
N LYS A 178 -10.63 0.97 9.06
CA LYS A 178 -11.62 0.17 9.78
C LYS A 178 -12.10 -1.00 8.92
N LYS A 179 -12.32 -2.15 9.55
CA LYS A 179 -12.83 -3.35 8.86
C LYS A 179 -14.15 -3.10 8.15
N ASN A 180 -15.02 -2.29 8.76
CA ASN A 180 -16.33 -1.97 8.19
C ASN A 180 -16.28 -1.21 6.84
N VAL A 181 -15.13 -0.68 6.44
CA VAL A 181 -14.94 -0.13 5.08
C VAL A 181 -15.11 -1.23 4.03
N MET A 182 -14.74 -2.48 4.35
CA MET A 182 -14.88 -3.62 3.43
C MET A 182 -16.35 -4.00 3.19
N ASP A 183 -17.26 -3.67 4.11
CA ASP A 183 -18.71 -3.86 3.93
C ASP A 183 -19.29 -2.92 2.87
N LEU A 184 -18.59 -1.82 2.61
CA LEU A 184 -19.00 -0.79 1.66
C LEU A 184 -18.38 -1.00 0.28
N LEU A 185 -17.68 -2.10 0.02
CA LEU A 185 -17.15 -2.42 -1.31
C LEU A 185 -18.28 -2.83 -2.25
N ASP A 186 -18.35 -2.18 -3.42
CA ASP A 186 -19.24 -2.53 -4.54
C ASP A 186 -18.55 -3.48 -5.53
N GLY A 187 -17.36 -3.95 -5.17
CA GLY A 187 -16.67 -5.03 -5.84
C GLY A 187 -15.61 -4.59 -6.84
N THR A 188 -15.34 -3.31 -7.12
CA THR A 188 -14.26 -2.93 -8.06
C THR A 188 -13.20 -2.04 -7.44
N GLU A 189 -13.59 -0.90 -6.86
CA GLU A 189 -12.64 0.11 -6.38
C GLU A 189 -12.79 0.35 -4.86
N LEU A 190 -11.66 0.58 -4.18
CA LEU A 190 -11.69 0.91 -2.75
C LEU A 190 -12.12 2.35 -2.50
N THR A 191 -11.76 3.27 -3.39
CA THR A 191 -12.03 4.71 -3.25
C THR A 191 -13.53 5.01 -3.05
N PRO A 192 -14.48 4.44 -3.84
CA PRO A 192 -15.91 4.60 -3.58
C PRO A 192 -16.35 4.08 -2.21
N ALA A 193 -15.80 2.96 -1.73
CA ALA A 193 -16.11 2.41 -0.40
C ALA A 193 -15.65 3.34 0.73
N ILE A 194 -14.46 3.91 0.59
CA ILE A 194 -13.96 4.95 1.52
C ILE A 194 -14.87 6.17 1.48
N ASN A 195 -15.33 6.61 0.30
CA ASN A 195 -16.23 7.75 0.20
C ASN A 195 -17.58 7.47 0.88
N ARG A 196 -18.14 6.26 0.72
CA ARG A 196 -19.34 5.82 1.45
C ARG A 196 -19.11 5.80 2.97
N HIS A 197 -17.92 5.39 3.42
CA HIS A 197 -17.56 5.43 4.85
C HIS A 197 -17.63 6.86 5.42
N ILE A 198 -17.13 7.83 4.64
CA ILE A 198 -17.18 9.26 4.99
C ILE A 198 -18.63 9.78 4.99
N ILE A 199 -19.42 9.46 3.96
CA ILE A 199 -20.84 9.84 3.85
C ILE A 199 -21.65 9.29 5.03
N ASN A 200 -21.32 8.11 5.54
CA ASN A 200 -21.92 7.51 6.73
C ASN A 200 -21.50 8.20 8.06
N GLY A 201 -20.86 9.37 8.00
CA GLY A 201 -20.49 10.19 9.17
C GLY A 201 -19.18 9.80 9.84
N ASN A 202 -18.40 8.87 9.27
CA ASN A 202 -17.12 8.48 9.86
C ASN A 202 -16.03 9.47 9.49
N THR A 203 -15.32 10.00 10.50
CA THR A 203 -14.17 10.86 10.29
C THR A 203 -12.99 10.09 9.72
N VAL A 204 -12.42 10.60 8.63
CA VAL A 204 -11.18 10.10 8.02
C VAL A 204 -10.09 11.15 8.11
N ILE A 205 -8.90 10.75 8.57
CA ILE A 205 -7.76 11.65 8.77
C ILE A 205 -6.75 11.46 7.63
N PRO A 206 -6.32 12.55 6.95
CA PRO A 206 -5.25 12.47 5.96
C PRO A 206 -3.88 12.44 6.64
N PHE A 207 -3.03 11.50 6.23
CA PHE A 207 -1.62 11.45 6.59
C PHE A 207 -0.77 11.92 5.41
N LYS A 208 -0.31 13.17 5.45
CA LYS A 208 0.44 13.76 4.34
C LYS A 208 1.86 13.22 4.28
N ILE A 209 2.21 12.57 3.16
CA ILE A 209 3.58 12.15 2.85
C ILE A 209 4.13 12.96 1.68
N ARG A 210 5.47 13.09 1.60
CA ARG A 210 6.08 13.70 0.42
C ARG A 210 6.11 12.65 -0.69
N ARG A 211 5.98 13.09 -1.94
CA ARG A 211 6.15 12.22 -3.11
C ARG A 211 7.51 11.50 -3.11
N SER A 212 8.53 12.12 -2.54
CA SER A 212 9.87 11.53 -2.38
C SER A 212 9.90 10.31 -1.46
N ASP A 213 8.94 10.19 -0.55
CA ASP A 213 8.87 9.10 0.43
C ASP A 213 8.20 7.84 -0.13
N TRP A 214 7.33 8.01 -1.13
CA TRP A 214 6.59 6.93 -1.76
C TRP A 214 7.33 6.39 -2.98
N LEU A 215 7.73 5.12 -2.93
CA LEU A 215 8.11 4.33 -4.08
C LEU A 215 6.90 3.57 -4.59
N SER A 216 6.74 3.52 -5.90
CA SER A 216 5.74 2.68 -6.54
C SER A 216 6.29 2.14 -7.86
N ILE A 217 6.27 0.82 -8.00
CA ILE A 217 6.73 0.14 -9.21
C ILE A 217 5.55 0.02 -10.18
N GLY A 218 5.39 1.03 -11.03
CA GLY A 218 4.35 1.06 -12.06
C GLY A 218 4.79 0.49 -13.42
N ASN A 219 5.99 0.86 -13.88
CA ASN A 219 6.54 0.51 -15.20
C ASN A 219 8.04 0.24 -15.10
N SER A 220 8.52 -0.79 -15.79
CA SER A 220 9.94 -1.16 -15.88
C SER A 220 10.82 -0.02 -16.45
N ASN A 221 10.31 0.83 -17.34
CA ASN A 221 11.06 1.96 -17.90
C ASN A 221 11.54 2.97 -16.83
N ASP A 222 10.74 3.16 -15.78
CA ASP A 222 11.06 4.07 -14.67
C ASP A 222 11.74 3.36 -13.50
N TYR A 223 11.98 2.05 -13.61
CA TYR A 223 12.47 1.24 -12.50
C TYR A 223 13.84 1.69 -11.99
N TYR A 224 14.74 2.10 -12.89
CA TYR A 224 16.05 2.64 -12.49
C TYR A 224 15.92 3.88 -11.58
N LYS A 225 14.88 4.71 -11.77
CA LYS A 225 14.63 5.89 -10.92
C LYS A 225 14.22 5.45 -9.51
N ILE A 226 13.46 4.36 -9.40
CA ILE A 226 13.07 3.74 -8.13
C ILE A 226 14.31 3.23 -7.40
N LEU A 227 15.16 2.47 -8.09
CA LEU A 227 16.43 1.98 -7.54
C LEU A 227 17.32 3.13 -7.06
N ARG A 228 17.52 4.16 -7.89
CA ARG A 228 18.34 5.32 -7.53
C ARG A 228 17.80 6.04 -6.28
N ARG A 229 16.48 6.21 -6.19
CA ARG A 229 15.83 6.84 -5.02
C ARG A 229 16.01 5.98 -3.76
N ALA A 230 15.76 4.68 -3.85
CA ALA A 230 15.90 3.73 -2.75
C ALA A 230 17.37 3.67 -2.25
N TYR A 231 18.32 3.66 -3.17
CA TYR A 231 19.75 3.68 -2.87
C TYR A 231 20.17 4.97 -2.16
N ASN A 232 19.80 6.12 -2.71
CA ASN A 232 20.15 7.42 -2.12
C ASN A 232 19.55 7.59 -0.72
N PHE A 233 18.33 7.10 -0.50
CA PHE A 233 17.73 7.07 0.83
C PHE A 233 18.51 6.14 1.78
N SER A 234 18.82 4.93 1.33
CA SER A 234 19.58 3.93 2.12
C SER A 234 20.98 4.42 2.49
N ARG A 235 21.69 5.10 1.58
CA ARG A 235 22.98 5.72 1.87
C ARG A 235 22.90 6.77 2.97
N LYS A 236 21.90 7.64 2.92
CA LYS A 236 21.70 8.69 3.93
C LYS A 236 21.48 8.11 5.32
N LEU A 237 20.75 7.00 5.42
CA LEU A 237 20.47 6.31 6.68
C LEU A 237 21.70 5.66 7.32
N ILE A 238 22.70 5.24 6.52
CA ILE A 238 23.92 4.60 7.03
C ILE A 238 24.98 5.66 7.38
N SER A 239 24.94 6.82 6.72
CA SER A 239 25.84 7.94 6.99
C SER A 239 25.44 8.82 8.18
N SER A 240 24.25 8.60 8.74
CA SER A 240 23.68 9.35 9.89
C SER A 240 23.82 8.55 11.17
#